data_AF-A0A922SMP1-F1
#
_entry.id   AF-A0A922SMP1-F1
#
_cell.length_a   1.000
_cell.length_b   1.000
_cell.length_c   1.000
_cell.angle_alpha   90.00
_cell.angle_beta   90.00
_cell.angle_gamma   90.00
#
_symmetry.space_group_name_H-M   'P 1'
#
loop_
_entity.id
_entity.type
_entity.pdbx_description
1 polymer ?
#
loop_
_entity_poly.entity_id
_entity_poly.type
_entity_poly.pdbx_seq_one_letter_code
_entity_poly.pdbx_strand_id
1 'polypeptide(L)'
;MYRFVIFIVVVASALADDIDIRECGRIFHPPPHGCCKDNNAIKNKDMLAEELKECFDASQSKDPMKCEIDLCIAKKKGFATDDGKLDIKKFEEVMTKDVAPDKDLLDEIKKNCINGDLNNYGPPEFCDFIKIKHCVSLHLINRCTEWSDDGNCKVVKELVGKCAKVI
;
A
#
# COMPACT_ATOMS: atom_id res chain seq x y z
N MET A 1 24.66 56.34 -16.91
CA MET A 1 23.91 55.81 -15.75
C MET A 1 23.51 54.36 -16.05
N TYR A 2 24.32 53.39 -15.65
CA TYR A 2 24.01 51.96 -15.86
C TYR A 2 23.21 51.44 -14.65
N ARG A 3 21.94 51.11 -14.88
CA ARG A 3 21.08 50.47 -13.89
C ARG A 3 21.40 48.98 -13.88
N PHE A 4 22.05 48.52 -12.81
CA PHE A 4 22.17 47.09 -12.51
C PHE A 4 20.79 46.55 -12.11
N VAL A 5 20.18 45.77 -12.99
CA VAL A 5 18.99 44.97 -12.66
C VAL A 5 19.49 43.68 -12.03
N ILE A 6 19.40 43.60 -10.70
CA ILE A 6 19.72 42.39 -9.95
C ILE A 6 18.50 41.45 -10.06
N PHE A 7 18.60 40.46 -10.95
CA PHE A 7 17.69 39.32 -10.96
C PHE A 7 18.00 38.42 -9.76
N ILE A 8 17.26 38.60 -8.67
CA ILE A 8 17.25 37.64 -7.55
C ILE A 8 16.42 36.45 -8.00
N VAL A 9 17.08 35.44 -8.56
CA VAL A 9 16.47 34.12 -8.76
C VAL A 9 16.44 33.43 -7.40
N VAL A 10 15.28 33.49 -6.73
CA VAL A 10 15.01 32.64 -5.57
C VAL A 10 14.83 31.22 -6.10
N VAL A 11 15.93 30.45 -6.11
CA VAL A 11 15.87 29.00 -6.30
C VAL A 11 15.28 28.43 -5.02
N ALA A 12 13.95 28.28 -4.99
CA ALA A 12 13.30 27.40 -4.03
C ALA A 12 13.63 25.96 -4.43
N SER A 13 14.80 25.49 -4.00
CA SER A 13 15.10 24.07 -3.98
C SER A 13 14.10 23.41 -3.04
N ALA A 14 13.04 22.85 -3.62
CA ALA A 14 12.19 21.87 -2.96
C ALA A 14 13.12 20.75 -2.49
N LEU A 15 13.37 20.70 -1.18
CA LEU A 15 13.88 19.52 -0.52
C LEU A 15 12.77 18.48 -0.61
N ALA A 16 12.70 17.78 -1.74
CA ALA A 16 12.14 16.44 -1.73
C ALA A 16 13.13 15.65 -0.87
N ASP A 17 12.82 15.49 0.42
CA ASP A 17 13.47 14.46 1.23
C ASP A 17 13.26 13.16 0.44
N ASP A 18 14.34 12.60 -0.09
CA ASP A 18 14.37 11.27 -0.72
C ASP A 18 14.01 10.25 0.37
N ILE A 19 12.72 10.09 0.63
CA ILE A 19 12.22 9.04 1.53
C ILE A 19 12.57 7.73 0.86
N ASP A 20 13.44 6.95 1.51
CA ASP A 20 13.80 5.62 1.02
C ASP A 20 12.54 4.75 0.99
N ILE A 21 12.10 4.39 -0.22
CA ILE A 21 10.92 3.56 -0.44
C ILE A 21 11.03 2.20 0.26
N ARG A 22 12.26 1.76 0.54
CA ARG A 22 12.56 0.55 1.33
C ARG A 22 12.18 0.74 2.79
N GLU A 23 12.24 1.96 3.33
CA GLU A 23 11.76 2.29 4.68
C GLU A 23 10.24 2.13 4.75
N CYS A 24 9.50 2.52 3.71
CA CYS A 24 8.05 2.33 3.64
C CYS A 24 7.63 0.86 3.57
N GLY A 25 8.44 0.00 2.96
CA GLY A 25 8.25 -1.46 3.00
C GLY A 25 8.23 -2.03 4.43
N ARG A 26 8.88 -1.39 5.41
CA ARG A 26 8.93 -1.84 6.81
C ARG A 26 7.59 -1.70 7.54
N ILE A 27 6.65 -0.91 7.02
CA ILE A 27 5.28 -0.82 7.55
C ILE A 27 4.62 -2.21 7.57
N PHE A 28 5.00 -3.08 6.63
CA PHE A 28 4.40 -4.40 6.43
C PHE A 28 5.16 -5.54 7.14
N HIS A 29 6.25 -5.23 7.87
CA HIS A 29 7.03 -6.23 8.59
C HIS A 29 7.55 -5.73 9.97
N PRO A 30 6.96 -6.20 11.09
CA PRO A 30 5.86 -7.14 11.18
C PRO A 30 4.55 -6.53 10.61
N PRO A 31 3.60 -7.36 10.16
CA PRO A 31 2.33 -6.87 9.62
C PRO A 31 1.63 -5.92 10.61
N PRO A 32 1.07 -4.79 10.16
CA PRO A 32 0.48 -3.79 11.05
C PRO A 32 -0.90 -4.20 11.57
N HIS A 33 -1.25 -5.48 11.45
CA HIS A 33 -2.54 -6.01 11.91
C HIS A 33 -2.69 -5.77 13.41
N GLY A 34 -3.78 -5.09 13.79
CA GLY A 34 -4.07 -4.75 15.18
C GLY A 34 -3.48 -3.41 15.64
N CYS A 35 -2.65 -2.75 14.83
CA CYS A 35 -2.16 -1.40 15.16
C CYS A 35 -3.20 -0.30 14.93
N CYS A 36 -4.12 -0.50 13.99
CA CYS A 36 -5.27 0.37 13.83
C CYS A 36 -6.53 -0.27 14.44
N LYS A 37 -7.12 0.39 15.44
CA LYS A 37 -8.32 -0.07 16.15
C LYS A 37 -9.59 0.10 15.31
N ASP A 38 -9.63 1.16 14.51
CA ASP A 38 -10.78 1.47 13.64
C ASP A 38 -10.88 0.58 12.41
N ASN A 39 -9.87 -0.26 12.16
CA ASN A 39 -9.77 -1.08 10.96
C ASN A 39 -10.71 -2.29 11.01
N ASN A 40 -12.00 -1.97 11.04
CA ASN A 40 -13.16 -2.81 10.88
C ASN A 40 -13.35 -3.26 9.42
N ALA A 41 -12.47 -2.85 8.48
CA ALA A 41 -12.51 -3.33 7.10
C ALA A 41 -12.39 -4.86 7.02
N ILE A 42 -11.83 -5.49 8.05
CA ILE A 42 -11.84 -6.95 8.20
C ILE A 42 -12.73 -7.36 9.38
N LYS A 43 -13.99 -6.94 9.39
CA LYS A 43 -15.03 -7.45 10.31
C LYS A 43 -15.19 -8.98 10.26
N ASN A 44 -14.67 -9.61 9.22
CA ASN A 44 -14.68 -11.06 8.98
C ASN A 44 -13.27 -11.64 8.87
N LYS A 45 -12.35 -11.32 9.80
CA LYS A 45 -10.98 -11.86 9.78
C LYS A 45 -10.98 -13.39 9.70
N ASP A 46 -11.88 -14.04 10.44
CA ASP A 46 -11.97 -15.50 10.50
C ASP A 46 -12.50 -16.10 9.19
N MET A 47 -13.47 -15.44 8.55
CA MET A 47 -14.00 -15.86 7.25
C MET A 47 -12.95 -15.69 6.14
N LEU A 48 -12.23 -14.55 6.15
CA LEU A 48 -11.16 -14.27 5.20
C LEU A 48 -9.98 -15.24 5.39
N ALA A 49 -9.71 -15.62 6.64
CA ALA A 49 -8.66 -16.59 6.97
C ALA A 49 -9.01 -18.00 6.47
N GLU A 50 -10.26 -18.45 6.58
CA GLU A 50 -10.70 -19.74 6.04
C GLU A 50 -10.73 -19.74 4.50
N GLU A 51 -11.22 -18.68 3.86
CA GLU A 51 -11.27 -18.58 2.39
C GLU A 51 -9.88 -18.54 1.73
N LEU A 52 -8.89 -17.97 2.43
CA LEU A 52 -7.52 -17.82 1.95
C LEU A 52 -6.57 -18.86 2.55
N LYS A 53 -7.06 -19.77 3.39
CA LYS A 53 -6.24 -20.78 4.08
C LYS A 53 -5.36 -21.57 3.14
N GLU A 54 -5.91 -22.01 2.01
CA GLU A 54 -5.14 -22.75 0.99
C GLU A 54 -3.97 -21.93 0.41
N CYS A 55 -4.08 -20.61 0.34
CA CYS A 55 -2.99 -19.75 -0.15
C CYS A 55 -1.83 -19.68 0.85
N PHE A 56 -2.13 -19.75 2.15
CA PHE A 56 -1.13 -19.79 3.20
C PHE A 56 -0.54 -21.20 3.36
N ASP A 57 -1.37 -22.24 3.31
CA ASP A 57 -0.95 -23.64 3.47
C ASP A 57 -0.13 -24.15 2.26
N ALA A 58 -0.45 -23.69 1.04
CA ALA A 58 0.30 -24.04 -0.16
C ALA A 58 1.63 -23.29 -0.30
N SER A 59 1.80 -22.18 0.44
CA SER A 59 3.03 -21.40 0.39
C SER A 59 4.15 -22.12 1.13
N GLN A 60 4.99 -22.84 0.38
CA GLN A 60 6.21 -23.44 0.92
C GLN A 60 7.30 -22.40 1.21
N SER A 61 7.13 -21.17 0.72
CA SER A 61 8.12 -20.13 0.86
C SER A 61 7.95 -19.32 2.14
N LYS A 62 9.01 -19.26 2.93
CA LYS A 62 9.18 -18.30 4.03
C LYS A 62 9.75 -16.96 3.55
N ASP A 63 10.01 -16.82 2.26
CA ASP A 63 10.61 -15.62 1.70
C ASP A 63 9.50 -14.57 1.45
N PRO A 64 9.51 -13.45 2.20
CA PRO A 64 8.51 -12.40 2.06
C PRO A 64 8.57 -11.68 0.70
N MET A 65 9.62 -11.89 -0.09
CA MET A 65 9.72 -11.35 -1.45
C MET A 65 9.01 -12.22 -2.49
N LYS A 66 8.63 -13.45 -2.14
CA LYS A 66 7.89 -14.31 -3.07
C LYS A 66 6.41 -13.95 -3.11
N CYS A 67 5.90 -13.88 -4.33
CA CYS A 67 4.53 -13.47 -4.62
C CYS A 67 3.53 -14.61 -4.67
N GLU A 68 3.90 -15.82 -4.27
CA GLU A 68 3.07 -17.02 -4.39
C GLU A 68 1.74 -16.85 -3.64
N ILE A 69 1.80 -16.31 -2.41
CA ILE A 69 0.61 -16.01 -1.59
C ILE A 69 -0.24 -14.94 -2.27
N ASP A 70 0.36 -13.81 -2.64
CA ASP A 70 -0.38 -12.68 -3.21
C ASP A 70 -1.01 -13.02 -4.56
N LEU A 71 -0.33 -13.80 -5.39
CA LEU A 71 -0.86 -14.33 -6.64
C LEU A 71 -2.02 -15.32 -6.39
N CYS A 72 -1.93 -16.18 -5.37
CA CYS A 72 -3.02 -17.08 -5.01
C CYS A 72 -4.27 -16.29 -4.59
N ILE A 73 -4.09 -15.27 -3.74
CA ILE A 73 -5.19 -14.38 -3.33
C ILE A 73 -5.79 -13.67 -4.55
N ALA A 74 -4.94 -13.17 -5.45
CA ALA A 74 -5.38 -12.48 -6.67
C ALA A 74 -6.18 -13.40 -7.60
N LYS A 75 -5.78 -14.65 -7.77
CA LYS A 75 -6.53 -15.66 -8.53
C LYS A 75 -7.90 -15.94 -7.91
N LYS A 76 -7.96 -16.14 -6.58
CA LYS A 76 -9.23 -16.35 -5.87
C LYS A 76 -10.18 -15.17 -6.00
N LYS A 77 -9.66 -13.95 -5.90
CA LYS A 77 -10.44 -12.72 -6.05
C LYS A 77 -10.73 -12.35 -7.51
N GLY A 78 -10.15 -13.06 -8.48
CA GLY A 78 -10.42 -12.89 -9.91
C GLY A 78 -9.73 -11.69 -10.56
N PHE A 79 -8.61 -11.21 -9.99
CA PHE A 79 -7.83 -10.09 -10.56
C PHE A 79 -6.40 -10.47 -10.97
N ALA A 80 -6.12 -11.77 -11.07
CA ALA A 80 -4.94 -12.27 -11.76
C ALA A 80 -5.31 -12.83 -13.14
N THR A 81 -4.48 -12.55 -14.14
CA THR A 81 -4.58 -13.16 -15.46
C THR A 81 -4.10 -14.62 -15.44
N ASP A 82 -4.42 -15.37 -16.50
CA ASP A 82 -4.01 -16.78 -16.64
C ASP A 82 -2.48 -16.94 -16.69
N ASP A 83 -1.76 -15.95 -17.23
CA ASP A 83 -0.29 -15.89 -17.24
C ASP A 83 0.32 -15.37 -15.93
N GLY A 84 -0.50 -15.17 -14.89
CA GLY A 84 -0.05 -14.83 -13.54
C GLY A 84 0.35 -13.36 -13.37
N LYS A 85 -0.21 -12.46 -14.16
CA LYS A 85 -0.02 -11.01 -14.05
C LYS A 85 -1.22 -10.33 -13.39
N LEU A 86 -1.01 -9.11 -12.91
CA LEU A 86 -2.06 -8.28 -12.33
C LEU A 86 -3.02 -7.77 -13.42
N ASP A 87 -4.29 -8.15 -13.34
CA ASP A 87 -5.35 -7.55 -14.15
C ASP A 87 -5.88 -6.30 -13.43
N ILE A 88 -5.34 -5.14 -13.79
CA ILE A 88 -5.68 -3.84 -13.18
C ILE A 88 -7.17 -3.51 -13.31
N LYS A 89 -7.82 -3.91 -14.42
CA LYS A 89 -9.25 -3.63 -14.62
C LYS A 89 -10.10 -4.46 -13.68
N LYS A 90 -9.79 -5.74 -13.55
CA LYS A 90 -10.45 -6.63 -12.58
C LYS A 90 -10.16 -6.22 -11.14
N PHE A 91 -8.95 -5.77 -10.86
CA PHE A 91 -8.62 -5.21 -9.57
C PHE A 91 -9.47 -3.98 -9.24
N GLU A 92 -9.68 -3.06 -10.20
CA GLU A 92 -10.56 -1.91 -10.04
C GLU A 92 -12.02 -2.33 -9.75
N GLU A 93 -12.54 -3.32 -10.47
CA GLU A 93 -13.88 -3.88 -10.24
C GLU A 93 -14.00 -4.41 -8.79
N VAL A 94 -12.99 -5.16 -8.33
CA VAL A 94 -12.94 -5.71 -6.95
C VAL A 94 -12.86 -4.60 -5.92
N MET A 95 -11.99 -3.60 -6.09
CA MET A 95 -11.87 -2.48 -5.15
C MET A 95 -13.14 -1.64 -5.10
N THR A 96 -13.78 -1.42 -6.24
CA THR A 96 -15.06 -0.71 -6.30
C THR A 96 -16.14 -1.44 -5.50
N LYS A 97 -16.12 -2.77 -5.49
CA LYS A 97 -17.06 -3.58 -4.69
C LYS A 97 -16.69 -3.60 -3.20
N ASP A 98 -15.42 -3.84 -2.88
CA ASP A 98 -14.95 -4.06 -1.51
C ASP A 98 -14.87 -2.74 -0.70
N VAL A 99 -14.65 -1.61 -1.37
CA VAL A 99 -14.44 -0.27 -0.77
C VAL A 99 -15.58 0.70 -1.08
N ALA A 100 -16.64 0.26 -1.78
CA ALA A 100 -17.81 1.08 -2.15
C ALA A 100 -18.35 2.06 -1.08
N PRO A 101 -18.39 1.70 0.22
CA PRO A 101 -18.91 2.61 1.25
C PRO A 101 -18.07 3.87 1.48
N ASP A 102 -16.77 3.85 1.18
CA ASP A 102 -15.84 4.97 1.37
C ASP A 102 -15.33 5.47 0.01
N LYS A 103 -16.07 6.43 -0.56
CA LYS A 103 -15.76 6.99 -1.89
C LYS A 103 -14.42 7.69 -1.94
N ASP A 104 -14.08 8.43 -0.89
CA ASP A 104 -12.82 9.18 -0.86
C ASP A 104 -11.63 8.20 -0.86
N LEU A 105 -11.74 7.08 -0.13
CA LEU A 105 -10.71 6.04 -0.13
C LEU A 105 -10.62 5.35 -1.50
N LEU A 106 -11.76 5.06 -2.12
CA LEU A 106 -11.79 4.47 -3.45
C LEU A 106 -11.14 5.39 -4.48
N ASP A 107 -11.40 6.69 -4.42
CA ASP A 107 -10.81 7.68 -5.33
C ASP A 107 -9.29 7.81 -5.13
N GLU A 108 -8.81 7.78 -3.88
CA GLU A 108 -7.37 7.71 -3.56
C GLU A 108 -6.73 6.44 -4.15
N ILE A 109 -7.34 5.27 -3.94
CA ILE A 109 -6.84 4.00 -4.48
C ILE A 109 -6.81 4.03 -6.01
N LYS A 110 -7.86 4.54 -6.66
CA LYS A 110 -7.90 4.66 -8.12
C LYS A 110 -6.80 5.58 -8.63
N LYS A 111 -6.62 6.74 -7.99
CA LYS A 111 -5.62 7.72 -8.41
C LYS A 111 -4.19 7.19 -8.22
N ASN A 112 -3.90 6.59 -7.06
CA ASN A 112 -2.54 6.35 -6.63
C ASN A 112 -2.07 4.90 -6.80
N CYS A 113 -2.99 3.93 -6.79
CA CYS A 113 -2.67 2.50 -6.93
C CYS A 113 -2.98 1.96 -8.33
N ILE A 114 -4.08 2.39 -8.95
CA ILE A 114 -4.55 1.85 -10.24
C ILE A 114 -3.98 2.65 -11.41
N ASN A 115 -4.06 3.98 -11.31
CA ASN A 115 -3.54 4.90 -12.33
C ASN A 115 -2.16 5.48 -11.97
N GLY A 116 -1.63 5.15 -10.79
CA GLY A 116 -0.35 5.63 -10.29
C GLY A 116 0.82 4.71 -10.61
N ASP A 117 2.02 5.12 -10.21
CA ASP A 117 3.23 4.30 -10.35
C ASP A 117 3.39 3.34 -9.16
N LEU A 118 3.26 2.04 -9.41
CA LEU A 118 3.40 1.01 -8.39
C LEU A 118 4.82 0.88 -7.83
N ASN A 119 5.84 1.40 -8.53
CA ASN A 119 7.20 1.41 -8.01
C ASN A 119 7.36 2.33 -6.79
N ASN A 120 6.36 3.16 -6.49
CA ASN A 120 6.32 3.98 -5.29
C ASN A 120 5.97 3.19 -4.01
N TYR A 121 5.64 1.90 -4.11
CA TYR A 121 5.12 1.12 -2.97
C TYR A 121 5.96 -0.11 -2.63
N GLY A 122 7.15 -0.20 -3.22
CA GLY A 122 8.10 -1.21 -2.82
C GLY A 122 9.34 -1.24 -3.70
N PRO A 123 10.36 -1.99 -3.27
CA PRO A 123 11.55 -2.24 -4.06
C PRO A 123 11.23 -2.81 -5.44
N PRO A 124 12.11 -2.59 -6.45
CA PRO A 124 11.89 -3.07 -7.82
C PRO A 124 11.75 -4.59 -7.92
N GLU A 125 12.36 -5.34 -7.01
CA GLU A 125 12.27 -6.80 -6.92
C GLU A 125 10.90 -7.33 -6.48
N PHE A 126 10.04 -6.49 -5.88
CA PHE A 126 8.68 -6.90 -5.56
C PHE A 126 7.86 -7.05 -6.83
N CYS A 127 7.07 -8.12 -6.93
CA CYS A 127 6.08 -8.21 -7.99
C CYS A 127 4.96 -7.19 -7.79
N ASP A 128 4.19 -7.00 -8.86
CA ASP A 128 3.07 -6.07 -8.89
C ASP A 128 2.00 -6.36 -7.83
N PHE A 129 1.78 -7.64 -7.47
CA PHE A 129 0.81 -8.00 -6.43
C PHE A 129 1.22 -7.53 -5.03
N ILE A 130 2.51 -7.56 -4.71
CA ILE A 130 3.00 -7.02 -3.43
C ILE A 130 2.89 -5.50 -3.44
N LYS A 131 3.31 -4.86 -4.54
CA LYS A 131 3.26 -3.39 -4.69
C LYS A 131 1.83 -2.85 -4.59
N ILE A 132 0.87 -3.46 -5.30
CA ILE A 132 -0.54 -3.05 -5.25
C ILE A 132 -1.14 -3.27 -3.86
N LYS A 133 -0.81 -4.39 -3.18
CA LYS A 133 -1.21 -4.67 -1.80
C LYS A 133 -0.68 -3.60 -0.85
N HIS A 134 0.59 -3.23 -0.98
CA HIS A 134 1.21 -2.18 -0.18
C HIS A 134 0.54 -0.83 -0.41
N CYS A 135 0.27 -0.46 -1.67
CA CYS A 135 -0.44 0.78 -2.00
C CYS A 135 -1.79 0.88 -1.30
N VAL A 136 -2.65 -0.12 -1.48
CA VAL A 136 -3.98 -0.13 -0.86
C VAL A 136 -3.89 -0.16 0.66
N SER A 137 -2.99 -0.96 1.22
CA SER A 137 -2.82 -1.08 2.67
C SER A 137 -2.34 0.24 3.27
N LEU A 138 -1.50 1.00 2.57
CA LEU A 138 -1.02 2.30 3.01
C LEU A 138 -2.15 3.33 3.06
N HIS A 139 -2.99 3.40 2.04
CA HIS A 139 -4.17 4.27 2.04
C HIS A 139 -5.17 3.91 3.13
N LEU A 140 -5.42 2.61 3.35
CA LEU A 140 -6.28 2.13 4.43
C LEU A 140 -5.74 2.53 5.81
N ILE A 141 -4.46 2.28 6.07
CA ILE A 141 -3.88 2.51 7.39
C ILE A 141 -3.61 3.99 7.66
N ASN A 142 -3.37 4.81 6.63
CA ASN A 142 -3.21 6.26 6.77
C ASN A 142 -4.49 6.95 7.27
N ARG A 143 -5.65 6.35 7.02
CA ARG A 143 -6.94 6.83 7.53
C ARG A 143 -7.25 6.38 8.96
N CYS A 144 -6.33 5.67 9.61
CA CYS A 144 -6.55 5.21 10.97
C CYS A 144 -6.62 6.38 11.96
N THR A 145 -7.78 6.56 12.60
CA THR A 145 -7.97 7.62 13.61
C THR A 145 -7.56 7.16 15.01
N GLU A 146 -7.74 5.87 15.31
CA GLU A 146 -7.41 5.27 16.60
C GLU A 146 -6.32 4.19 16.47
N TRP A 147 -5.16 4.50 17.04
CA TRP A 147 -4.01 3.61 17.05
C TRP A 147 -3.92 2.81 18.36
N SER A 148 -3.36 1.61 18.28
CA SER A 148 -2.87 0.90 19.47
C SER A 148 -1.52 1.45 19.91
N ASP A 149 -1.30 1.51 21.21
CA ASP A 149 -0.02 1.85 21.83
C ASP A 149 0.84 0.60 22.13
N ASP A 150 0.35 -0.59 21.76
CA ASP A 150 1.01 -1.86 22.03
C ASP A 150 2.18 -2.13 21.09
N GLY A 151 3.24 -2.74 21.63
CA GLY A 151 4.35 -3.31 20.86
C GLY A 151 4.96 -2.32 19.86
N ASN A 152 4.95 -2.69 18.58
CA ASN A 152 5.56 -1.92 17.50
C ASN A 152 4.61 -0.91 16.85
N CYS A 153 3.38 -0.74 17.34
CA CYS A 153 2.37 0.08 16.66
C CYS A 153 2.70 1.58 16.64
N LYS A 154 3.47 2.08 17.61
CA LYS A 154 4.02 3.44 17.58
C LYS A 154 4.96 3.66 16.38
N VAL A 155 5.83 2.68 16.09
CA VAL A 155 6.77 2.74 14.96
C VAL A 155 6.00 2.68 13.64
N VAL A 156 5.00 1.80 13.54
CA VAL A 156 4.12 1.70 12.36
C VAL A 156 3.42 3.03 12.11
N LYS A 157 2.83 3.66 13.14
CA LYS A 157 2.17 4.96 13.04
C LYS A 157 3.10 6.05 12.50
N GLU A 158 4.31 6.12 13.02
CA GLU A 158 5.32 7.08 12.58
C GLU A 158 5.73 6.83 11.12
N LEU A 159 5.96 5.58 10.73
CA LEU A 159 6.31 5.21 9.35
C LEU A 159 5.18 5.53 8.38
N VAL A 160 3.92 5.24 8.74
CA VAL A 160 2.75 5.58 7.92
C VAL A 160 2.68 7.10 7.69
N GLY A 161 2.86 7.92 8.73
CA GLY A 161 2.84 9.38 8.58
C GLY A 161 3.99 9.94 7.74
N LYS A 162 5.14 9.25 7.69
CA LYS A 162 6.25 9.59 6.78
C LYS A 162 5.92 9.19 5.34
N CYS A 163 5.53 7.94 5.14
CA CYS A 163 5.28 7.35 3.82
C CYS A 163 4.02 7.91 3.15
N ALA A 164 3.05 8.40 3.93
CA ALA A 164 1.88 9.12 3.45
C ALA A 164 2.22 10.43 2.71
N LYS A 165 3.43 10.98 2.91
CA LYS A 165 3.89 12.19 2.20
C LYS A 165 4.49 11.91 0.83
N VAL A 166 4.73 10.63 0.51
CA VAL A 166 5.29 10.17 -0.76
C VAL A 166 4.17 9.79 -1.76
N ILE A 167 2.94 9.66 -1.26
CA ILE A 167 1.72 9.36 -2.04
C ILE A 167 0.93 10.60 -2.44
#